data_AF-A0A432TG09-F1
#
_entry.id   AF-A0A432TG09-F1
#
_cell.length_a   1.000
_cell.length_b   1.000
_cell.length_c   1.000
_cell.angle_alpha   90.00
_cell.angle_beta   90.00
_cell.angle_gamma   90.00
#
_symmetry.space_group_name_H-M   'P 1'
#
loop_
_entity.id
_entity.type
_entity.pdbx_description
1 polymer ?
#
loop_
_entity_poly.entity_id
_entity_poly.type
_entity_poly.pdbx_seq_one_letter_code
_entity_poly.pdbx_strand_id
1 'polypeptide(L)'
;MKINLKIIASAFVSANEKSEALQEKALVKKMMLRRRLTRGAKIAIYLASKVGYQQERIVFGSAYGEVNATVDIVESIYNKTLLSPTAFQNSVHNTPASYLSILSENGGEVTTVSDLFDTSLSVLKTGAIKALKGDKLLLLNVDSFNFKGVEEMNRCSITQLESGVALLVEVTTDEANIAIENIEYSNISPSLWQMLEIYHKSNDLTHPIVEIEI
;
A
#
# COMPACT_ATOMS: atom_id res chain seq x y z
N MET A 1 -4.43 19.97 13.42
CA MET A 1 -3.29 19.71 14.36
C MET A 1 -2.10 19.30 13.52
N LYS A 2 -0.86 19.65 13.87
CA LYS A 2 0.33 19.30 13.06
C LYS A 2 1.18 18.24 13.76
N ILE A 3 1.60 17.22 13.02
CA ILE A 3 2.43 16.11 13.53
C ILE A 3 3.58 15.87 12.55
N ASN A 4 4.80 15.89 13.05
CA ASN A 4 5.99 15.62 12.24
C ASN A 4 6.33 14.14 12.27
N LEU A 5 6.51 13.56 11.08
CA LEU A 5 6.94 12.19 10.90
C LEU A 5 8.33 12.16 10.29
N LYS A 6 9.27 11.55 11.00
CA LYS A 6 10.57 11.20 10.46
C LYS A 6 10.42 9.97 9.58
N ILE A 7 10.87 10.07 8.34
CA ILE A 7 10.92 8.95 7.40
C ILE A 7 12.23 8.19 7.64
N ILE A 8 12.13 6.98 8.21
CA ILE A 8 13.27 6.12 8.52
C ILE A 8 13.75 5.41 7.25
N ALA A 9 12.80 4.92 6.46
CA ALA A 9 13.05 4.27 5.18
C ALA A 9 11.82 4.42 4.30
N SER A 10 12.04 4.47 2.99
CA SER A 10 10.98 4.58 2.00
C SER A 10 11.25 3.65 0.81
N ALA A 11 10.20 3.16 0.17
CA ALA A 11 10.31 2.32 -1.01
C ALA A 11 9.11 2.54 -1.94
N PHE A 12 9.35 2.39 -3.24
CA PHE A 12 8.35 2.48 -4.28
C PHE A 12 8.52 1.35 -5.29
N VAL A 13 7.39 0.89 -5.84
CA VAL A 13 7.37 0.00 -7.00
C VAL A 13 6.17 0.35 -7.87
N SER A 14 6.35 0.30 -9.17
CA SER A 14 5.26 0.32 -10.13
C SER A 14 5.54 -0.60 -11.31
N ALA A 15 4.50 -0.97 -12.03
CA ALA A 15 4.57 -1.68 -13.29
C ALA A 15 3.36 -1.36 -14.17
N ASN A 16 3.56 -1.39 -15.49
CA ASN A 16 2.47 -1.17 -16.44
C ASN A 16 1.33 -2.18 -16.25
N GLU A 17 1.67 -3.47 -16.18
CA GLU A 17 0.69 -4.53 -16.00
C GLU A 17 0.97 -5.38 -14.77
N LYS A 18 2.23 -5.81 -14.62
CA LYS A 18 2.63 -6.75 -13.60
C LYS A 18 4.09 -6.58 -13.22
N SER A 19 4.36 -6.37 -11.93
CA SER A 19 5.71 -6.27 -11.40
C SER A 19 6.34 -7.66 -11.27
N GLU A 20 7.47 -7.85 -11.94
CA GLU A 20 8.35 -9.02 -11.83
C GLU A 20 9.44 -8.82 -10.75
N ALA A 21 9.54 -7.62 -10.18
CA ALA A 21 10.53 -7.26 -9.17
C ALA A 21 10.22 -7.81 -7.77
N LEU A 22 9.07 -8.44 -7.54
CA LEU A 22 8.50 -8.71 -6.21
C LEU A 22 9.21 -9.82 -5.40
N GLN A 23 10.23 -10.49 -5.94
CA GLN A 23 11.08 -11.48 -5.25
C GLN A 23 10.29 -12.55 -4.45
N GLU A 24 9.11 -12.96 -4.93
CA GLU A 24 8.13 -13.74 -4.17
C GLU A 24 8.71 -15.03 -3.55
N LYS A 25 9.59 -15.72 -4.27
CA LYS A 25 10.22 -16.97 -3.81
C LYS A 25 11.14 -16.76 -2.61
N ALA A 26 11.86 -15.64 -2.57
CA ALA A 26 12.78 -15.31 -1.49
C ALA A 26 12.04 -14.83 -0.25
N LEU A 27 11.02 -13.98 -0.44
CA LEU A 27 10.27 -13.37 0.66
C LEU A 27 9.27 -14.34 1.30
N VAL A 28 8.70 -15.27 0.53
CA VAL A 28 7.68 -16.20 1.03
C VAL A 28 8.11 -17.63 0.72
N LYS A 29 8.81 -18.26 1.66
CA LYS A 29 9.41 -19.59 1.46
C LYS A 29 8.39 -20.70 1.21
N LYS A 30 7.24 -20.67 1.93
CA LYS A 30 6.18 -21.67 1.82
C LYS A 30 5.40 -21.51 0.50
N MET A 31 5.56 -22.48 -0.42
CA MET A 31 4.92 -22.46 -1.75
C MET A 31 3.39 -22.33 -1.69
N MET A 32 2.74 -23.05 -0.76
CA MET A 32 1.28 -23.01 -0.62
C MET A 32 0.77 -21.62 -0.23
N LEU A 33 1.53 -20.89 0.60
CA LEU A 33 1.16 -19.53 0.99
C LEU A 33 1.36 -18.57 -0.19
N ARG A 34 2.48 -18.68 -0.92
CA ARG A 34 2.72 -17.89 -2.15
C ARG A 34 1.59 -17.96 -3.16
N ARG A 35 1.02 -19.14 -3.37
CA ARG A 35 -0.06 -19.37 -4.35
C ARG A 35 -1.39 -18.73 -3.95
N ARG A 36 -1.58 -18.37 -2.68
CA ARG A 36 -2.80 -17.73 -2.15
C ARG A 36 -2.73 -16.20 -2.16
N LEU A 37 -1.52 -15.64 -2.25
CA LEU A 37 -1.31 -14.20 -2.23
C LEU A 37 -1.95 -13.53 -3.44
N THR A 38 -2.72 -12.49 -3.18
CA THR A 38 -3.17 -11.54 -4.18
C THR A 38 -1.99 -10.73 -4.73
N ARG A 39 -2.20 -9.99 -5.82
CA ARG A 39 -1.18 -9.09 -6.35
C ARG A 39 -0.87 -7.95 -5.38
N GLY A 40 -1.89 -7.34 -4.78
CA GLY A 40 -1.74 -6.34 -3.72
C GLY A 40 -0.90 -6.86 -2.54
N ALA A 41 -1.16 -8.08 -2.08
CA ALA A 41 -0.38 -8.70 -1.00
C ALA A 41 1.09 -8.89 -1.37
N LYS A 42 1.40 -9.34 -2.58
CA LYS A 42 2.78 -9.51 -3.06
C LYS A 42 3.53 -8.18 -3.09
N ILE A 43 2.87 -7.10 -3.54
CA ILE A 43 3.44 -5.75 -3.55
C ILE A 43 3.69 -5.26 -2.12
N ALA A 44 2.72 -5.40 -1.22
CA ALA A 44 2.86 -4.99 0.18
C ALA A 44 4.02 -5.72 0.88
N ILE A 45 4.16 -7.04 0.70
CA ILE A 45 5.26 -7.85 1.26
C ILE A 45 6.60 -7.41 0.69
N TYR A 46 6.68 -7.18 -0.62
CA TYR A 46 7.89 -6.69 -1.26
C TYR A 46 8.32 -5.34 -0.69
N LEU A 47 7.41 -4.36 -0.66
CA LEU A 47 7.72 -3.01 -0.16
C LEU A 47 8.11 -3.02 1.32
N ALA A 48 7.41 -3.78 2.16
CA ALA A 48 7.75 -3.96 3.56
C ALA A 48 9.19 -4.48 3.72
N SER A 49 9.60 -5.45 2.89
CA SER A 49 10.98 -5.98 2.91
C SER A 49 12.03 -4.93 2.52
N LYS A 50 11.67 -3.94 1.68
CA LYS A 50 12.59 -2.88 1.23
C LYS A 50 12.81 -1.79 2.27
N VAL A 51 11.85 -1.57 3.15
CA VAL A 51 11.96 -0.58 4.23
C VAL A 51 12.43 -1.18 5.55
N GLY A 52 12.83 -2.45 5.56
CA GLY A 52 13.34 -3.13 6.76
C GLY A 52 12.29 -3.45 7.82
N TYR A 53 11.00 -3.50 7.42
CA TYR A 53 9.89 -3.87 8.29
C TYR A 53 10.16 -5.18 9.03
N GLN A 54 9.88 -5.19 10.34
CA GLN A 54 9.96 -6.39 11.17
C GLN A 54 8.56 -6.79 11.61
N GLN A 55 7.94 -6.00 12.50
CA GLN A 55 6.65 -6.28 13.14
C GLN A 55 5.98 -4.99 13.63
N GLU A 56 6.33 -3.84 13.05
CA GLU A 56 5.70 -2.56 13.35
C GLU A 56 4.18 -2.62 13.10
N ARG A 57 3.43 -1.72 13.74
CA ARG A 57 2.01 -1.55 13.43
C ARG A 57 1.86 -1.11 11.98
N ILE A 58 0.74 -1.45 11.36
CA ILE A 58 0.51 -1.23 9.93
C ILE A 58 -0.66 -0.28 9.74
N VAL A 59 -0.45 0.77 8.94
CA VAL A 59 -1.54 1.52 8.31
C VAL A 59 -1.46 1.26 6.82
N PHE A 60 -2.47 0.60 6.29
CA PHE A 60 -2.56 0.16 4.91
C PHE A 60 -3.64 0.92 4.16
N GLY A 61 -3.35 1.38 2.96
CA GLY A 61 -4.26 2.02 2.04
C GLY A 61 -4.39 1.26 0.73
N SER A 62 -5.59 1.32 0.16
CA SER A 62 -5.81 1.06 -1.27
C SER A 62 -7.09 1.76 -1.70
N ALA A 63 -7.10 2.39 -2.88
CA ALA A 63 -8.32 2.98 -3.45
C ALA A 63 -9.25 1.91 -4.02
N TYR A 64 -8.67 0.89 -4.65
CA TYR A 64 -9.42 -0.12 -5.39
C TYR A 64 -9.58 -1.44 -4.65
N GLY A 65 -8.89 -1.60 -3.51
CA GLY A 65 -8.91 -2.84 -2.74
C GLY A 65 -8.45 -4.03 -3.57
N GLU A 66 -9.11 -5.17 -3.37
CA GLU A 66 -8.86 -6.41 -4.11
C GLU A 66 -9.85 -6.53 -5.27
N VAL A 67 -9.78 -5.59 -6.22
CA VAL A 67 -10.72 -5.49 -7.34
C VAL A 67 -10.70 -6.74 -8.21
N ASN A 68 -9.53 -7.36 -8.44
CA ASN A 68 -9.44 -8.61 -9.20
C ASN A 68 -10.28 -9.73 -8.58
N ALA A 69 -10.18 -9.92 -7.26
CA ALA A 69 -10.99 -10.92 -6.56
C ALA A 69 -12.48 -10.58 -6.61
N THR A 70 -12.82 -9.29 -6.58
CA THR A 70 -14.21 -8.82 -6.71
C THR A 70 -14.76 -9.09 -8.13
N VAL A 71 -13.97 -8.84 -9.17
CA VAL A 71 -14.33 -9.14 -10.56
C VAL A 71 -14.56 -10.64 -10.74
N ASP A 72 -13.65 -11.50 -10.24
CA ASP A 72 -13.80 -12.96 -10.30
C ASP A 72 -15.11 -13.44 -9.64
N ILE A 73 -15.48 -12.82 -8.51
CA ILE A 73 -16.75 -13.10 -7.80
C ILE A 73 -17.95 -12.69 -8.65
N VAL A 74 -17.94 -11.48 -9.21
CA VAL A 74 -19.04 -10.96 -10.05
C VAL A 74 -19.20 -11.81 -11.31
N GLU A 75 -18.10 -12.18 -11.97
CA GLU A 75 -18.12 -13.08 -13.13
C GLU A 75 -18.71 -14.45 -12.78
N SER A 76 -18.37 -14.98 -11.60
CA SER A 76 -18.93 -16.26 -11.14
C SER A 76 -20.43 -16.19 -10.91
N ILE A 77 -20.92 -15.09 -10.29
CA ILE A 77 -22.35 -14.83 -10.09
C ILE A 77 -23.06 -14.71 -11.44
N TYR A 78 -22.51 -13.91 -12.35
CA TYR A 78 -23.07 -13.69 -13.69
C TYR A 78 -23.18 -15.00 -14.47
N ASN A 79 -22.14 -15.83 -14.44
CA ASN A 79 -22.09 -17.12 -15.11
C ASN A 79 -22.80 -18.26 -14.36
N LYS A 80 -23.37 -18.00 -13.17
CA LYS A 80 -23.99 -19.00 -12.29
C LYS A 80 -23.05 -20.17 -11.95
N THR A 81 -21.76 -19.89 -11.80
CA THR A 81 -20.75 -20.87 -11.39
C THR A 81 -20.50 -20.82 -9.88
N LEU A 82 -19.81 -21.83 -9.36
CA LEU A 82 -19.49 -21.89 -7.94
C LEU A 82 -18.50 -20.79 -7.55
N LEU A 83 -18.83 -20.02 -6.51
CA LEU A 83 -17.92 -19.04 -5.92
C LEU A 83 -16.76 -19.72 -5.19
N SER A 84 -15.53 -19.30 -5.51
CA SER A 84 -14.33 -19.77 -4.81
C SER A 84 -14.27 -19.20 -3.39
N PRO A 85 -14.20 -20.03 -2.34
CA PRO A 85 -14.02 -19.55 -0.96
C PRO A 85 -12.74 -18.73 -0.79
N THR A 86 -11.68 -19.08 -1.52
CA THR A 86 -10.42 -18.32 -1.51
C THR A 86 -10.57 -16.96 -2.16
N ALA A 87 -11.35 -16.85 -3.25
CA ALA A 87 -11.61 -15.56 -3.89
C ALA A 87 -12.38 -14.63 -2.94
N PHE A 88 -13.41 -15.16 -2.26
CA PHE A 88 -14.14 -14.40 -1.24
C PHE A 88 -13.26 -13.99 -0.05
N GLN A 89 -12.41 -14.89 0.46
CA GLN A 89 -11.45 -14.52 1.51
C GLN A 89 -10.51 -13.40 1.05
N ASN A 90 -10.08 -13.43 -0.21
CA ASN A 90 -9.16 -12.46 -0.78
C ASN A 90 -9.86 -11.16 -1.25
N SER A 91 -11.19 -11.03 -1.18
CA SER A 91 -11.90 -9.85 -1.70
C SER A 91 -12.00 -8.70 -0.70
N VAL A 92 -11.58 -8.89 0.54
CA VAL A 92 -11.63 -7.84 1.57
C VAL A 92 -10.44 -6.88 1.44
N HIS A 93 -10.68 -5.59 1.70
CA HIS A 93 -9.66 -4.53 1.53
C HIS A 93 -8.38 -4.75 2.34
N ASN A 94 -8.48 -5.37 3.52
CA ASN A 94 -7.34 -5.60 4.39
C ASN A 94 -6.51 -6.83 4.00
N THR A 95 -6.82 -7.52 2.89
CA THR A 95 -6.12 -8.74 2.46
C THR A 95 -4.60 -8.55 2.35
N PRO A 96 -4.06 -7.49 1.71
CA PRO A 96 -2.61 -7.30 1.62
C PRO A 96 -1.93 -7.17 2.99
N ALA A 97 -2.48 -6.32 3.86
CA ALA A 97 -1.94 -6.10 5.20
C ALA A 97 -2.08 -7.34 6.09
N SER A 98 -3.15 -8.13 5.91
CA SER A 98 -3.39 -9.36 6.65
C SER A 98 -2.41 -10.46 6.25
N TYR A 99 -2.12 -10.63 4.96
CA TYR A 99 -1.08 -11.57 4.53
C TYR A 99 0.30 -11.16 5.04
N LEU A 100 0.61 -9.86 5.02
CA LEU A 100 1.85 -9.33 5.58
C LEU A 100 1.96 -9.66 7.08
N SER A 101 0.92 -9.37 7.88
CA SER A 101 0.94 -9.65 9.31
C SER A 101 1.01 -11.14 9.65
N ILE A 102 0.34 -12.00 8.87
CA ILE A 102 0.44 -13.46 9.02
C ILE A 102 1.87 -13.94 8.73
N LEU A 103 2.51 -13.39 7.70
CA LEU A 103 3.87 -13.78 7.30
C LEU A 103 4.94 -13.33 8.30
N SER A 104 4.75 -12.15 8.90
CA SER A 104 5.66 -11.60 9.91
C SER A 104 5.30 -12.03 11.34
N GLU A 105 4.26 -12.85 11.52
CA GLU A 105 3.72 -13.22 12.84
C GLU A 105 3.42 -11.98 13.71
N ASN A 106 3.00 -10.89 13.07
CA ASN A 106 2.72 -9.62 13.72
C ASN A 106 1.34 -9.63 14.37
N GLY A 107 1.31 -9.68 15.71
CA GLY A 107 0.11 -9.52 16.53
C GLY A 107 -0.28 -8.07 16.82
N GLY A 108 0.45 -7.11 16.25
CA GLY A 108 0.22 -5.68 16.39
C GLY A 108 -1.01 -5.19 15.62
N GLU A 109 -1.35 -3.93 15.89
CA GLU A 109 -2.48 -3.26 15.26
C GLU A 109 -2.29 -3.10 13.74
N VAL A 110 -3.32 -3.48 12.98
CA VAL A 110 -3.41 -3.25 11.54
C VAL A 110 -4.65 -2.40 11.27
N THR A 111 -4.47 -1.26 10.62
CA THR A 111 -5.57 -0.38 10.18
C THR A 111 -5.57 -0.30 8.67
N THR A 112 -6.74 -0.48 8.06
CA THR A 112 -6.93 -0.32 6.62
C THR A 112 -7.82 0.88 6.35
N VAL A 113 -7.41 1.74 5.44
CA VAL A 113 -8.15 2.93 5.01
C VAL A 113 -8.34 2.91 3.49
N SER A 114 -9.41 3.55 3.02
CA SER A 114 -9.68 3.78 1.61
C SER A 114 -10.46 5.07 1.50
N ASP A 115 -9.93 6.00 0.73
CA ASP A 115 -10.52 7.33 0.51
C ASP A 115 -10.40 7.72 -0.97
N LEU A 116 -10.57 6.71 -1.84
CA LEU A 116 -10.40 6.83 -3.28
C LEU A 116 -9.08 7.55 -3.63
N PHE A 117 -9.14 8.72 -4.28
CA PHE A 117 -7.96 9.46 -4.71
C PHE A 117 -7.15 10.07 -3.55
N ASP A 118 -7.76 10.27 -2.38
CA ASP A 118 -7.07 10.82 -1.19
C ASP A 118 -6.57 9.71 -0.25
N THR A 119 -6.56 8.44 -0.69
CA THR A 119 -6.19 7.31 0.17
C THR A 119 -4.81 7.48 0.80
N SER A 120 -3.78 7.90 0.07
CA SER A 120 -2.44 8.09 0.66
C SER A 120 -2.40 9.23 1.68
N LEU A 121 -3.17 10.30 1.48
CA LEU A 121 -3.34 11.34 2.50
C LEU A 121 -4.03 10.79 3.76
N SER A 122 -5.09 9.99 3.57
CA SER A 122 -5.79 9.29 4.66
C SER A 122 -4.88 8.31 5.41
N VAL A 123 -3.98 7.61 4.72
CA VAL A 123 -2.92 6.77 5.32
C VAL A 123 -1.97 7.62 6.14
N LEU A 124 -1.49 8.75 5.60
CA LEU A 124 -0.57 9.66 6.28
C LEU A 124 -1.18 10.26 7.55
N LYS A 125 -2.41 10.77 7.49
CA LYS A 125 -3.12 11.35 8.65
C LYS A 125 -3.39 10.30 9.73
N THR A 126 -3.89 9.13 9.33
CA THR A 126 -4.12 8.00 10.25
C THR A 126 -2.80 7.53 10.87
N GLY A 127 -1.75 7.47 10.06
CA GLY A 127 -0.40 7.14 10.46
C GLY A 127 0.17 8.11 11.49
N ALA A 128 0.07 9.40 11.22
CA ALA A 128 0.54 10.47 12.10
C ALA A 128 -0.12 10.42 13.48
N ILE A 129 -1.45 10.27 13.54
CA ILE A 129 -2.16 10.12 14.83
C ILE A 129 -1.68 8.87 15.57
N LYS A 130 -1.52 7.74 14.86
CA LYS A 130 -1.09 6.49 15.48
C LYS A 130 0.37 6.53 15.93
N ALA A 131 1.25 7.24 15.23
CA ALA A 131 2.66 7.38 15.57
C ALA A 131 2.88 8.13 16.90
N LEU A 132 1.88 8.87 17.40
CA LEU A 132 1.93 9.50 18.73
C LEU A 132 2.13 8.51 19.89
N LYS A 133 1.98 7.19 19.67
CA LYS A 133 2.39 6.16 20.64
C LYS A 133 3.92 6.08 20.85
N GLY A 134 4.72 6.74 20.00
CA GLY A 134 6.18 6.81 20.14
C GLY A 134 6.93 5.59 19.61
N ASP A 135 6.26 4.69 18.90
CA ASP A 135 6.85 3.54 18.20
C ASP A 135 6.97 3.80 16.70
N LYS A 136 7.70 2.90 16.01
CA LYS A 136 7.77 2.90 14.56
C LYS A 136 6.48 2.35 13.94
N LEU A 137 6.10 2.90 12.80
CA LEU A 137 4.88 2.56 12.09
C LEU A 137 5.18 2.33 10.60
N LEU A 138 4.63 1.25 10.04
CA LEU A 138 4.67 1.02 8.61
C LEU A 138 3.42 1.64 7.96
N LEU A 139 3.63 2.61 7.09
CA LEU A 139 2.61 3.15 6.20
C LEU A 139 2.77 2.48 4.84
N LEU A 140 1.69 1.88 4.34
CA LEU A 140 1.64 1.24 3.04
C LEU A 140 0.44 1.80 2.27
N ASN A 141 0.64 2.13 1.00
CA ASN A 141 -0.47 2.32 0.08
C ASN A 141 -0.19 1.55 -1.20
N VAL A 142 -1.12 0.69 -1.61
CA VAL A 142 -0.94 -0.23 -2.73
C VAL A 142 -2.21 -0.26 -3.56
N ASP A 143 -2.05 -0.12 -4.88
CA ASP A 143 -3.12 -0.38 -5.84
C ASP A 143 -2.64 -1.42 -6.86
N SER A 144 -3.49 -2.42 -7.08
CA SER A 144 -3.32 -3.43 -8.12
C SER A 144 -4.68 -3.72 -8.71
N PHE A 145 -4.89 -3.28 -9.95
CA PHE A 145 -6.20 -3.33 -10.60
C PHE A 145 -6.10 -3.75 -12.06
N ASN A 146 -5.12 -4.61 -12.37
CA ASN A 146 -5.00 -5.22 -13.69
C ASN A 146 -6.01 -6.38 -13.85
N PHE A 147 -7.22 -6.07 -14.31
CA PHE A 147 -8.26 -7.05 -14.62
C PHE A 147 -8.78 -6.86 -16.05
N LYS A 148 -9.45 -7.89 -16.59
CA LYS A 148 -10.03 -7.83 -17.93
C LYS A 148 -11.14 -6.76 -17.99
N GLY A 149 -11.02 -5.79 -18.88
CA GLY A 149 -11.96 -4.67 -18.98
C GLY A 149 -11.48 -3.38 -18.30
N VAL A 150 -10.25 -3.37 -17.76
CA VAL A 150 -9.69 -2.20 -17.06
C VAL A 150 -9.51 -1.01 -18.00
N GLU A 151 -9.12 -1.25 -19.27
CA GLU A 151 -8.90 -0.20 -20.26
C GLU A 151 -10.17 0.61 -20.53
N GLU A 152 -11.32 -0.06 -20.59
CA GLU A 152 -12.64 0.54 -20.82
C GLU A 152 -13.13 1.34 -19.61
N MET A 153 -12.66 1.01 -18.40
CA MET A 153 -12.98 1.74 -17.17
C MET A 153 -11.95 2.83 -16.83
N ASN A 154 -10.76 2.80 -17.42
CA ASN A 154 -9.66 3.70 -17.11
C ASN A 154 -9.85 5.09 -17.73
N ARG A 155 -10.64 5.92 -17.07
CA ARG A 155 -10.86 7.33 -17.45
C ARG A 155 -9.73 8.27 -17.05
N CYS A 156 -8.81 7.81 -16.21
CA CYS A 156 -7.72 8.60 -15.64
C CYS A 156 -6.40 8.38 -16.39
N SER A 157 -6.39 7.64 -17.50
CA SER A 157 -5.19 7.34 -18.28
C SER A 157 -4.06 6.70 -17.43
N ILE A 158 -4.43 5.97 -16.36
CA ILE A 158 -3.46 5.34 -15.47
C ILE A 158 -2.80 4.18 -16.22
N THR A 159 -1.50 4.26 -16.46
CA THR A 159 -0.78 3.21 -17.21
C THR A 159 -0.03 2.26 -16.28
N GLN A 160 0.24 2.63 -15.03
CA GLN A 160 0.83 1.77 -14.02
C GLN A 160 -0.27 1.02 -13.24
N LEU A 161 -0.71 -0.13 -13.74
CA LEU A 161 -1.82 -0.92 -13.15
C LEU A 161 -1.44 -1.63 -11.84
N GLU A 162 -0.14 -1.69 -11.53
CA GLU A 162 0.37 -2.09 -10.23
C GLU A 162 1.28 -1.00 -9.70
N SER A 163 0.98 -0.48 -8.51
CA SER A 163 1.79 0.55 -7.85
C SER A 163 1.71 0.40 -6.34
N GLY A 164 2.78 0.76 -5.64
CA GLY A 164 2.76 0.83 -4.18
C GLY A 164 3.91 1.64 -3.61
N VAL A 165 3.64 2.31 -2.48
CA VAL A 165 4.61 3.06 -1.69
C VAL A 165 4.60 2.54 -0.26
N ALA A 166 5.79 2.37 0.32
CA ALA A 166 5.98 2.13 1.74
C ALA A 166 6.79 3.26 2.38
N LEU A 167 6.38 3.69 3.56
CA LEU A 167 7.13 4.58 4.44
C LEU A 167 7.21 3.92 5.82
N LEU A 168 8.41 3.66 6.31
CA LEU A 168 8.64 3.34 7.72
C LEU A 168 8.90 4.65 8.45
N VAL A 169 8.04 4.98 9.42
CA VAL A 169 8.02 6.30 10.05
C VAL A 169 8.05 6.22 11.58
N GLU A 170 8.44 7.32 12.20
CA GLU A 170 8.38 7.54 13.65
C GLU A 170 8.01 9.01 13.90
N VAL A 171 7.27 9.29 14.97
CA VAL A 171 6.98 10.68 15.36
C VAL A 171 8.25 11.39 15.83
N THR A 172 8.40 12.66 15.46
CA THR A 172 9.51 13.49 15.93
C THR A 172 9.03 14.89 16.32
N THR A 173 9.81 15.58 17.15
CA THR A 173 9.66 17.00 17.45
C THR A 173 10.56 17.88 16.57
N ASP A 174 11.43 17.28 15.78
CA ASP A 174 12.32 17.99 14.86
C ASP A 174 11.51 18.75 13.79
N GLU A 175 12.07 19.84 13.28
CA GLU A 175 11.41 20.66 12.24
C GLU A 175 11.28 19.89 10.92
N ALA A 176 10.13 20.04 10.27
CA ALA A 176 9.87 19.41 8.99
C ALA A 176 10.67 20.06 7.87
N ASN A 177 11.21 19.24 6.98
CA ASN A 177 11.95 19.65 5.79
C ASN A 177 11.33 19.12 4.48
N ILE A 178 10.19 18.43 4.59
CA ILE A 178 9.34 18.03 3.47
C ILE A 178 7.96 18.67 3.65
N ALA A 179 7.54 19.44 2.66
CA ALA A 179 6.17 19.92 2.51
C ALA A 179 5.45 19.12 1.41
N ILE A 180 4.16 18.82 1.61
CA ILE A 180 3.29 18.18 0.61
C ILE A 180 2.69 19.26 -0.29
N GLU A 181 3.01 19.22 -1.57
CA GLU A 181 2.62 20.18 -2.61
C GLU A 181 1.55 19.63 -3.54
N ASN A 182 1.11 18.38 -3.32
CA ASN A 182 0.12 17.66 -4.13
C ASN A 182 0.58 17.52 -5.58
N ILE A 183 1.79 16.99 -5.77
CA ILE A 183 2.34 16.71 -7.10
C ILE A 183 1.51 15.63 -7.80
N GLU A 184 1.09 15.89 -9.04
CA GLU A 184 0.35 14.93 -9.85
C GLU A 184 1.29 13.96 -10.58
N TYR A 185 0.99 12.66 -10.51
CA TYR A 185 1.70 11.61 -11.22
C TYR A 185 0.76 10.96 -12.24
N SER A 186 0.69 11.52 -13.44
CA SER A 186 -0.33 11.21 -14.46
C SER A 186 -0.40 9.75 -14.90
N ASN A 187 0.68 8.97 -14.74
CA ASN A 187 0.73 7.56 -15.08
C ASN A 187 0.37 6.62 -13.92
N ILE A 188 0.25 7.12 -12.69
CA ILE A 188 0.04 6.37 -11.46
C ILE A 188 -1.32 6.74 -10.86
N SER A 189 -1.96 5.79 -10.17
CA SER A 189 -3.21 6.04 -9.44
C SER A 189 -3.09 7.26 -8.51
N PRO A 190 -4.03 8.23 -8.56
CA PRO A 190 -4.05 9.39 -7.68
C PRO A 190 -4.00 9.03 -6.20
N SER A 191 -4.51 7.84 -5.84
CA SER A 191 -4.51 7.36 -4.48
C SER A 191 -3.13 7.37 -3.84
N LEU A 192 -2.04 7.23 -4.61
CA LEU A 192 -0.67 7.12 -4.12
C LEU A 192 0.10 8.45 -4.05
N TRP A 193 -0.41 9.54 -4.63
CA TRP A 193 0.39 10.72 -4.97
C TRP A 193 1.10 11.36 -3.78
N GLN A 194 0.42 11.58 -2.64
CA GLN A 194 1.06 12.23 -1.49
C GLN A 194 2.19 11.38 -0.88
N MET A 195 1.99 10.06 -0.78
CA MET A 195 3.06 9.17 -0.31
C MET A 195 4.20 9.05 -1.32
N LEU A 196 3.90 9.05 -2.62
CA LEU A 196 4.90 9.01 -3.69
C LEU A 196 5.75 10.29 -3.71
N GLU A 197 5.12 11.44 -3.50
CA GLU A 197 5.79 12.72 -3.33
C GLU A 197 6.78 12.70 -2.17
N ILE A 198 6.35 12.19 -1.00
CA ILE A 198 7.24 12.03 0.16
C ILE A 198 8.39 11.07 -0.16
N TYR A 199 8.12 9.95 -0.84
CA TYR A 199 9.18 9.03 -1.27
C TYR A 199 10.24 9.76 -2.12
N HIS A 200 9.81 10.50 -3.15
CA HIS A 200 10.74 11.24 -4.02
C HIS A 200 11.54 12.29 -3.25
N LYS A 201 10.87 13.12 -2.43
CA LYS A 201 11.53 14.16 -1.62
C LYS A 201 12.45 13.57 -0.55
N SER A 202 12.16 12.37 -0.05
CA SER A 202 12.97 11.71 0.99
C SER A 202 14.31 11.19 0.49
N ASN A 203 14.42 10.83 -0.80
CA ASN A 203 15.63 10.19 -1.34
C ASN A 203 16.85 11.12 -1.35
N ASP A 204 16.64 12.42 -1.37
CA ASP A 204 17.70 13.44 -1.41
C ASP A 204 18.08 13.97 -0.02
N LEU A 205 17.47 13.43 1.05
CA LEU A 205 17.61 13.93 2.42
C LEU A 205 18.19 12.86 3.35
N THR A 206 19.12 13.27 4.22
CA THR A 206 19.67 12.37 5.26
C THR A 206 18.72 12.16 6.43
N HIS A 207 17.90 13.17 6.74
CA HIS A 207 16.92 13.14 7.82
C HIS A 207 15.58 13.68 7.31
N PRO A 208 14.85 12.92 6.48
CA PRO A 208 13.60 13.37 5.90
C PRO A 208 12.52 13.43 6.96
N ILE A 209 11.88 14.59 7.12
CA ILE A 209 10.81 14.83 8.08
C ILE A 209 9.68 15.55 7.36
N VAL A 210 8.50 14.94 7.35
CA VAL A 210 7.28 15.51 6.75
C VAL A 210 6.34 15.99 7.85
N GLU A 211 5.79 17.19 7.68
CA GLU A 211 4.70 17.71 8.51
C GLU A 211 3.36 17.21 7.95
N ILE A 212 2.58 16.53 8.80
CA ILE A 212 1.23 16.08 8.47
C ILE A 212 0.22 16.95 9.19
N GLU A 213 -0.64 17.61 8.42
CA GLU A 213 -1.79 18.34 8.93
C GLU A 213 -3.00 17.39 9.08
N ILE A 214 -3.46 17.22 10.32
CA ILE A 214 -4.65 16.46 10.69
C ILE A 214 -5.90 17.30 10.46
#